data_AF-A0A815E413-F1
#
_entry.id   AF-A0A815E413-F1
#
_cell.length_a   1.000
_cell.length_b   1.000
_cell.length_c   1.000
_cell.angle_alpha   90.00
_cell.angle_beta   90.00
_cell.angle_gamma   90.00
#
_symmetry.space_group_name_H-M   'P 1'
#
loop_
_entity.id
_entity.type
_entity.pdbx_description
1 polymer ?
#
loop_
_entity_poly.entity_id
_entity_poly.type
_entity_poly.pdbx_seq_one_letter_code
_entity_poly.pdbx_strand_id
1 'polypeptide(L)'
;GTSLTLINTDLIPGDTRSIDGRPILIDWDQAAYGSFYVDLPNYFSVETALCYRDALAELGLDILPAVFMDHFHEVRRYMGLRYLEVGLQAWRYSSPRKKHEQ
;
A
#
# COMPACT_ATOMS: atom_id res chain seq x y z
N GLY A 1 -3.56 12.00 14.10
CA GLY A 1 -4.00 10.96 13.15
C GLY A 1 -4.86 9.91 13.83
N THR A 2 -5.98 10.29 14.45
CA THR A 2 -6.93 9.36 15.10
C THR A 2 -8.11 8.97 14.21
N SER A 3 -8.19 9.54 13.00
CA SER A 3 -9.26 9.25 12.04
C SER A 3 -8.84 8.08 11.15
N LEU A 4 -9.64 7.01 11.16
CA LEU A 4 -9.51 5.90 10.23
C LEU A 4 -10.02 6.33 8.86
N THR A 5 -9.33 5.95 7.80
CA THR A 5 -9.72 6.12 6.41
C THR A 5 -10.05 4.77 5.80
N LEU A 6 -10.88 4.75 4.76
CA LEU A 6 -10.99 3.57 3.92
C LEU A 6 -9.64 3.36 3.21
N ILE A 7 -9.05 2.18 3.39
CA ILE A 7 -7.78 1.77 2.77
C ILE A 7 -8.01 0.52 1.93
N ASN A 8 -7.27 0.38 0.84
CA ASN A 8 -7.26 -0.80 -0.01
C ASN A 8 -6.52 -1.97 0.67
N THR A 9 -5.49 -1.64 1.47
CA THR A 9 -4.58 -2.52 2.20
C THR A 9 -3.56 -3.29 1.35
N ASP A 10 -3.77 -3.46 0.05
CA ASP A 10 -2.82 -4.13 -0.84
C ASP A 10 -2.49 -3.29 -2.08
N LEU A 11 -2.60 -1.96 -1.95
CA LEU A 11 -2.45 -1.05 -3.09
C LEU A 11 -1.03 -1.13 -3.68
N ILE A 12 -0.90 -1.77 -4.85
CA ILE A 12 0.34 -1.83 -5.62
C ILE A 12 0.17 -1.11 -6.98
N PRO A 13 1.27 -0.76 -7.68
CA PRO A 13 1.16 -0.14 -9.01
C PRO A 13 0.32 -0.93 -10.02
N GLY A 14 0.22 -2.25 -9.84
CA GLY A 14 -0.62 -3.15 -10.62
C GLY A 14 -2.13 -2.93 -10.46
N ASP A 15 -2.57 -2.16 -9.47
CA ASP A 15 -3.98 -1.94 -9.14
C ASP A 15 -4.49 -0.58 -9.59
N THR A 16 -3.67 0.17 -10.31
CA THR A 16 -4.10 1.42 -10.95
C THR A 16 -4.40 1.16 -12.42
N ARG A 17 -5.57 1.62 -12.88
CA ARG A 17 -5.96 1.67 -14.30
C ARG A 17 -6.16 3.12 -14.72
N SER A 18 -5.91 3.42 -15.99
CA SER A 18 -6.28 4.70 -16.58
C SER A 18 -7.53 4.51 -17.43
N ILE A 19 -8.61 5.18 -17.07
CA ILE A 19 -9.87 5.20 -17.83
C ILE A 19 -10.19 6.67 -18.12
N ASP A 20 -10.30 7.02 -19.41
CA ASP A 20 -10.54 8.39 -19.87
C ASP A 20 -9.57 9.43 -19.28
N GLY A 21 -8.29 9.04 -19.13
CA GLY A 21 -7.24 9.89 -18.58
C GLY A 21 -7.30 10.07 -17.06
N ARG A 22 -8.17 9.33 -16.37
CA ARG A 22 -8.30 9.37 -14.91
C ARG A 22 -7.80 8.07 -14.28
N PRO A 23 -7.01 8.16 -13.19
CA PRO A 23 -6.61 6.98 -12.45
C PRO A 23 -7.82 6.38 -11.70
N ILE A 24 -8.03 5.08 -11.85
CA ILE A 24 -8.99 4.27 -11.10
C ILE A 24 -8.22 3.22 -10.32
N LEU A 25 -8.49 3.12 -9.02
CA LEU A 25 -7.96 2.07 -8.16
C LEU A 25 -8.91 0.87 -8.18
N ILE A 26 -8.37 -0.32 -8.42
CA ILE A 26 -9.11 -1.59 -8.43
C ILE A 26 -8.65 -2.51 -7.29
N ASP A 27 -9.13 -3.75 -7.28
CA ASP A 27 -8.74 -4.79 -6.33
C ASP A 27 -9.00 -4.42 -4.85
N TRP A 28 -10.27 -4.20 -4.52
CA TRP A 28 -10.71 -3.76 -3.19
C TRP A 28 -11.07 -4.92 -2.24
N ASP A 29 -10.71 -6.16 -2.58
CA ASP A 29 -11.18 -7.35 -1.84
C ASP A 29 -10.69 -7.39 -0.38
N GLN A 30 -9.56 -6.74 -0.08
CA GLN A 30 -9.00 -6.64 1.27
C GLN A 30 -9.26 -5.28 1.95
N ALA A 31 -10.14 -4.45 1.39
CA ALA A 31 -10.36 -3.10 1.90
C ALA A 31 -10.88 -3.09 3.34
N ALA A 32 -10.39 -2.12 4.12
CA ALA A 32 -10.75 -1.97 5.53
C ALA A 32 -10.68 -0.50 5.96
N TYR A 33 -11.20 -0.18 7.14
CA TYR A 33 -10.93 1.11 7.78
C TYR A 33 -9.63 1.03 8.59
N GLY A 34 -8.68 1.91 8.29
CA GLY A 34 -7.34 1.88 8.86
C GLY A 34 -6.60 3.21 8.72
N SER A 35 -5.32 3.19 9.03
CA SER A 35 -4.45 4.34 8.79
C SER A 35 -4.13 4.45 7.30
N PHE A 36 -4.35 5.62 6.68
CA PHE A 36 -4.02 5.82 5.25
C PHE A 36 -2.55 5.53 4.93
N TYR A 37 -1.66 5.62 5.94
CA TYR A 37 -0.25 5.25 5.78
C TYR A 37 -0.03 3.80 5.33
N VAL A 38 -1.01 2.90 5.50
CA VAL A 38 -0.93 1.49 5.06
C VAL A 38 -0.84 1.36 3.54
N ASP A 39 -1.53 2.21 2.79
CA ASP A 39 -1.55 2.13 1.32
C ASP A 39 -0.36 2.82 0.66
N LEU A 40 0.45 3.58 1.41
CA LEU A 40 1.50 4.40 0.82
C LEU A 40 2.77 3.63 0.43
N PRO A 41 3.36 2.76 1.27
CA PRO A 41 4.73 2.26 1.05
C PRO A 41 4.93 1.38 -0.18
N ASN A 42 3.84 0.80 -0.68
CA ASN A 42 3.86 -0.06 -1.87
C ASN A 42 3.78 0.72 -3.18
N TYR A 43 3.19 1.91 -3.11
CA TYR A 43 2.95 2.76 -4.27
C TYR A 43 3.98 3.89 -4.38
N PHE A 44 4.40 4.45 -3.25
CA PHE A 44 5.27 5.61 -3.19
C PHE A 44 6.71 5.27 -2.78
N SER A 45 7.67 5.96 -3.38
CA SER A 45 9.02 6.09 -2.85
C SER A 45 9.03 7.11 -1.70
N VAL A 46 10.15 7.25 -1.01
CA VAL A 46 10.30 8.28 0.04
C VAL A 46 10.09 9.67 -0.55
N GLU A 47 10.61 9.92 -1.74
CA GLU A 47 10.53 11.20 -2.44
C GLU A 47 9.09 11.51 -2.86
N THR A 48 8.38 10.54 -3.42
CA THR A 48 7.00 10.75 -3.91
C THR A 48 5.96 10.72 -2.80
N ALA A 49 6.26 10.12 -1.64
CA ALA A 49 5.38 10.16 -0.47
C ALA A 49 5.22 11.59 0.09
N LEU A 50 6.25 12.44 -0.02
CA LEU A 50 6.13 13.85 0.38
C LEU A 50 5.20 14.64 -0.55
N CYS A 51 5.14 14.31 -1.84
CA CYS A 51 4.15 14.89 -2.76
C CYS A 51 2.72 14.51 -2.36
N TYR A 52 2.50 13.28 -1.88
CA TYR A 52 1.20 12.87 -1.35
C TYR A 52 0.82 13.68 -0.10
N ARG A 53 1.77 13.94 0.80
CA ARG A 53 1.57 14.83 1.96
C ARG A 53 1.17 16.25 1.50
N ASP A 54 1.84 16.80 0.49
CA ASP A 54 1.49 18.12 -0.05
C ASP A 54 0.06 18.16 -0.60
N ALA A 55 -0.35 17.13 -1.33
CA ALA A 55 -1.73 17.00 -1.80
C ALA A 55 -2.74 16.89 -0.65
N LEU A 56 -2.40 16.22 0.46
CA LEU A 56 -3.24 16.21 1.67
C LEU A 56 -3.37 17.61 2.29
N ALA A 57 -2.28 18.38 2.34
CA ALA A 57 -2.29 19.74 2.88
C ALA A 57 -3.18 20.67 2.04
N GLU A 58 -3.16 20.55 0.70
CA GLU A 58 -4.08 21.26 -0.21
C GLU A 58 -5.56 20.94 0.06
N LEU A 59 -5.85 19.76 0.60
CA LEU A 59 -7.19 19.32 1.01
C LEU A 59 -7.52 19.68 2.47
N GLY A 60 -6.66 20.44 3.15
CA GLY A 60 -6.86 20.89 4.54
C GLY A 60 -6.38 19.90 5.61
N LEU A 61 -5.65 18.84 5.21
CA LEU A 61 -5.06 17.85 6.10
C LEU A 61 -3.55 18.09 6.22
N ASP A 62 -3.18 19.15 6.94
CA ASP A 62 -1.79 19.50 7.15
C ASP A 62 -1.11 18.56 8.18
N ILE A 63 -0.01 17.95 7.78
CA ILE A 63 0.78 17.02 8.58
C ILE A 63 2.24 17.43 8.47
N LEU A 64 2.89 17.66 9.60
CA LEU A 64 4.32 18.01 9.63
C LEU A 64 5.16 16.95 8.88
N PRO A 65 6.09 17.35 8.01
CA PRO A 65 6.90 16.41 7.22
C PRO A 65 7.60 15.34 8.06
N ALA A 66 8.16 15.72 9.22
CA ALA A 66 8.83 14.77 10.13
C ALA A 66 7.85 13.70 10.65
N VAL A 67 6.68 14.13 11.14
CA VAL A 67 5.63 13.23 11.64
C VAL A 67 5.09 12.32 10.53
N PHE A 68 4.94 12.86 9.32
CA PHE A 68 4.52 12.07 8.17
C PHE A 68 5.54 10.99 7.82
N MET A 69 6.82 11.34 7.80
CA MET A 69 7.88 10.40 7.46
C MET A 69 8.12 9.35 8.53
N ASP A 70 7.96 9.69 9.81
CA ASP A 70 8.06 8.72 10.90
C ASP A 70 7.04 7.59 10.74
N HIS A 71 5.76 7.93 10.51
CA HIS A 71 4.71 6.93 10.28
C HIS A 71 4.89 6.20 8.95
N PHE A 72 5.29 6.89 7.88
CA PHE A 72 5.57 6.24 6.59
C PHE A 72 6.66 5.17 6.74
N HIS A 73 7.74 5.47 7.47
CA HIS A 73 8.81 4.52 7.72
C HIS A 73 8.41 3.38 8.63
N GLU A 74 7.62 3.63 9.67
CA GLU A 74 7.06 2.59 10.54
C GLU A 74 6.22 1.61 9.73
N VAL A 75 5.25 2.12 8.95
CA VAL A 75 4.33 1.28 8.18
C VAL A 75 5.03 0.56 7.04
N ARG A 76 6.05 1.15 6.42
CA ARG A 76 6.88 0.46 5.42
C ARG A 76 7.53 -0.81 5.97
N ARG A 77 8.00 -0.80 7.22
CA ARG A 77 8.56 -2.00 7.88
C ARG A 77 7.47 -3.04 8.14
N TYR A 78 6.30 -2.60 8.61
CA TYR A 78 5.15 -3.48 8.79
C TYR A 78 4.73 -4.17 7.48
N MET A 79 4.66 -3.42 6.37
CA MET A 79 4.32 -4.00 5.06
C MET A 79 5.35 -5.03 4.59
N GLY A 80 6.64 -4.81 4.85
CA GLY A 80 7.67 -5.81 4.60
C GLY A 80 7.43 -7.13 5.35
N LEU A 81 6.99 -7.07 6.61
CA LEU A 81 6.64 -8.25 7.40
C LEU A 81 5.38 -8.94 6.87
N ARG A 82 4.34 -8.17 6.50
CA ARG A 82 3.10 -8.71 5.91
C ARG A 82 3.39 -9.50 4.64
N TYR A 83 4.20 -8.97 3.74
CA TYR A 83 4.53 -9.70 2.51
C TYR A 83 5.44 -10.90 2.74
N LEU A 84 6.33 -10.84 3.73
CA LEU A 84 7.11 -12.01 4.13
C LEU A 84 6.19 -13.14 4.61
N GLU A 85 5.18 -12.84 5.43
CA GLU A 85 4.17 -13.82 5.85
C GLU A 85 3.46 -14.44 4.65
N VAL A 86 2.96 -13.62 3.72
CA VAL A 86 2.31 -14.12 2.49
C VAL A 86 3.22 -15.07 1.72
N GLY A 87 4.50 -14.71 1.55
CA GLY A 87 5.50 -15.56 0.90
C GLY A 87 5.73 -16.89 1.63
N LEU A 88 5.79 -16.88 2.96
CA LEU A 88 5.94 -18.07 3.77
C LEU A 88 4.72 -18.99 3.70
N GLN A 89 3.50 -18.44 3.71
CA GLN A 89 2.26 -19.21 3.53
C GLN A 89 2.22 -19.83 2.14
N ALA A 90 2.55 -19.06 1.11
CA ALA A 90 2.63 -19.56 -0.26
C ALA A 90 3.64 -20.71 -0.36
N TRP A 91 4.83 -20.58 0.24
CA TRP A 91 5.83 -21.65 0.27
C TRP A 91 5.33 -22.90 1.01
N ARG A 92 4.67 -22.73 2.16
CA ARG A 92 4.14 -23.83 2.96
C ARG A 92 3.04 -24.63 2.25
N TYR A 93 2.19 -23.95 1.48
CA TYR A 93 1.00 -24.55 0.87
C TYR A 93 1.10 -24.76 -0.65
N SER A 94 2.18 -24.30 -1.29
CA SER A 94 2.42 -24.64 -2.69
C SER A 94 2.87 -26.10 -2.81
N SER A 95 2.02 -26.93 -3.41
CA SER A 95 2.43 -28.28 -3.82
C SER A 95 3.53 -28.15 -4.88
N PRO A 96 4.53 -29.07 -4.92
CA PRO A 96 5.51 -29.06 -6.00
C PRO A 96 4.78 -29.10 -7.34
N ARG A 97 5.08 -28.15 -8.24
CA ARG A 97 4.62 -28.22 -9.64
C ARG A 97 5.00 -29.60 -10.17
N LYS A 98 4.01 -30.44 -10.51
CA LYS A 98 4.25 -31.66 -11.29
C LYS A 98 4.96 -31.22 -12.57
N LYS A 99 6.21 -31.66 -12.76
CA LYS A 99 6.90 -31.50 -14.04
C LYS A 99 6.02 -32.20 -15.09
N HIS A 100 5.52 -31.45 -16.07
CA HIS A 100 5.04 -32.05 -17.30
C HIS A 100 6.28 -32.60 -18.01
N GLU A 101 6.51 -33.90 -17.87
CA GLU A 101 7.39 -34.65 -18.77
C GLU A 101 6.69 -34.66 -20.13
N GLN A 102 7.33 -34.05 -21.13
CA GLN A 102 7.02 -34.20 -22.56
C GLN A 102 7.85 -35.34 -23.13
#